data_AF-A0A6J2CHS2-F1
#
_entry.id   AF-A0A6J2CHS2-F1
#
_cell.length_a   1.000
_cell.length_b   1.000
_cell.length_c   1.000
_cell.angle_alpha   90.00
_cell.angle_beta   90.00
_cell.angle_gamma   90.00
#
_symmetry.space_group_name_H-M   'P 1'
#
loop_
_entity.id
_entity.type
_entity.pdbx_description
1 polymer ?
#
loop_
_entity_poly.entity_id
_entity_poly.type
_entity_poly.pdbx_seq_one_letter_code
_entity_poly.pdbx_strand_id
1 'polypeptide(L)'
;MVTFSKNHGVVVQPAYKGKINITQLELKNSTITFWNTTLEDEGCYKCLFNTFGSGKISGTACLSLSVQPTVFLQYKFFEDRLNITCSANARPAPVISWKVSGSGIENSTEVLFHPNGTTSVTSVLQVKDPKRQVGKEVVCQVLHLGNVTSVTQTVDKGFWFSVPLLLSIVSLVILLVLISILLYWKRRRNQDREP
;
A
#
# COMPACT_ATOMS: atom_id res chain seq x y z
N MET A 1 -26.81 -7.29 -27.18
CA MET A 1 -28.08 -7.67 -26.51
C MET A 1 -28.13 -9.17 -26.30
N VAL A 2 -28.77 -9.59 -25.22
CA VAL A 2 -29.03 -10.99 -24.88
C VAL A 2 -30.51 -11.15 -24.61
N THR A 3 -31.09 -12.21 -25.14
CA THR A 3 -32.53 -12.48 -25.02
C THR A 3 -32.77 -13.92 -24.62
N PHE A 4 -33.81 -14.13 -23.83
CA PHE A 4 -34.29 -15.46 -23.45
C PHE A 4 -35.79 -15.57 -23.73
N SER A 5 -36.20 -16.72 -24.27
CA SER A 5 -37.61 -17.10 -24.37
C SER A 5 -37.78 -18.60 -24.17
N LYS A 6 -38.95 -19.05 -23.70
CA LYS A 6 -39.23 -20.48 -23.54
C LYS A 6 -39.16 -21.25 -24.87
N ASN A 7 -39.55 -20.61 -25.97
CA ASN A 7 -39.68 -21.27 -27.27
C ASN A 7 -38.37 -21.32 -28.05
N HIS A 8 -37.51 -20.30 -27.91
CA HIS A 8 -36.26 -20.18 -28.68
C HIS A 8 -35.00 -20.28 -27.82
N GLY A 9 -35.15 -20.47 -26.51
CA GLY A 9 -34.04 -20.52 -25.57
C GLY A 9 -33.28 -19.19 -25.50
N VAL A 10 -31.96 -19.28 -25.32
CA VAL A 10 -31.04 -18.15 -25.16
C VAL A 10 -30.44 -17.75 -26.50
N VAL A 11 -30.48 -16.45 -26.81
CA VAL A 11 -29.80 -15.87 -27.97
C VAL A 11 -28.89 -14.75 -27.49
N VAL A 12 -27.60 -14.86 -27.81
CA VAL A 12 -26.56 -13.88 -27.48
C VAL A 12 -26.06 -13.25 -28.78
N GLN A 13 -26.09 -11.92 -28.86
CA GLN A 13 -25.53 -11.22 -30.02
C GLN A 13 -24.03 -11.52 -30.20
N PRO A 14 -23.52 -11.57 -31.44
CA PRO A 14 -22.12 -11.90 -31.72
C PRO A 14 -21.10 -11.10 -30.91
N ALA A 15 -21.34 -9.79 -30.74
CA ALA A 15 -20.46 -8.89 -29.97
C ALA A 15 -20.27 -9.28 -28.50
N TYR A 16 -21.19 -10.06 -27.93
CA TYR A 16 -21.15 -10.49 -26.54
C TYR A 16 -20.96 -12.00 -26.37
N LYS A 17 -20.80 -12.73 -27.47
CA LYS A 17 -20.62 -14.19 -27.44
C LYS A 17 -19.34 -14.54 -26.68
N GLY A 18 -19.46 -15.37 -25.64
CA GLY A 18 -18.33 -15.76 -24.79
C GLY A 18 -17.94 -14.74 -23.70
N LYS A 19 -18.49 -13.52 -23.74
CA LYS A 19 -18.24 -12.48 -22.73
C LYS A 19 -19.30 -12.49 -21.62
N ILE A 20 -20.54 -12.81 -21.96
CA ILE A 20 -21.66 -12.82 -21.01
C ILE A 20 -22.41 -14.14 -21.05
N ASN A 21 -22.95 -14.53 -19.89
CA ASN A 21 -23.82 -15.69 -19.75
C ASN A 21 -25.08 -15.34 -18.96
N ILE A 22 -26.20 -15.99 -19.27
CA ILE A 22 -27.41 -15.87 -18.46
C ILE A 22 -27.33 -16.89 -17.34
N THR A 23 -27.25 -16.44 -16.10
CA THR A 23 -27.13 -17.30 -14.91
C THR A 23 -28.48 -17.67 -14.30
N GLN A 24 -29.53 -16.89 -14.56
CA GLN A 24 -30.90 -17.21 -14.17
C GLN A 24 -31.86 -17.04 -15.36
N LEU A 25 -32.51 -18.15 -15.73
CA LEU A 25 -33.34 -18.28 -16.93
C LEU A 25 -34.83 -18.37 -16.57
N GLU A 26 -35.36 -17.31 -15.96
CA GLU A 26 -36.79 -17.21 -15.66
C GLU A 26 -37.42 -16.01 -16.38
N LEU A 27 -38.73 -16.09 -16.65
CA LEU A 27 -39.47 -14.98 -17.24
C LEU A 27 -39.75 -13.85 -16.24
N LYS A 28 -39.63 -14.12 -14.94
CA LYS A 28 -39.81 -13.14 -13.86
C LYS A 28 -38.49 -12.56 -13.37
N ASN A 29 -37.42 -13.37 -13.38
CA ASN A 29 -36.09 -13.00 -12.92
C ASN A 29 -35.07 -13.37 -13.99
N SER A 30 -34.30 -12.39 -14.45
CA SER A 30 -33.22 -12.63 -15.42
C SER A 30 -31.94 -11.98 -14.92
N THR A 31 -30.91 -12.81 -14.78
CA THR A 31 -29.58 -12.38 -14.33
C THR A 31 -28.57 -12.67 -15.43
N ILE A 32 -27.78 -11.65 -15.77
CA ILE A 32 -26.64 -11.78 -16.68
C ILE A 32 -25.35 -11.61 -15.89
N THR A 33 -24.34 -12.40 -16.25
CA THR A 33 -23.01 -12.33 -15.65
C THR A 33 -22.01 -12.05 -16.75
N PHE A 34 -21.20 -11.01 -16.55
CA PHE A 34 -20.06 -10.70 -17.39
C PHE A 34 -18.84 -11.46 -16.85
N TRP A 35 -18.16 -12.18 -17.73
CA TRP A 35 -16.91 -12.86 -17.43
C TRP A 35 -15.75 -12.04 -17.96
N ASN A 36 -14.71 -11.88 -17.14
CA ASN A 36 -13.49 -11.14 -17.50
C ASN A 36 -13.81 -9.73 -18.03
N THR A 37 -14.40 -8.90 -17.18
CA THR A 37 -14.87 -7.55 -17.52
C THR A 37 -13.72 -6.64 -17.94
N THR A 38 -13.97 -5.84 -18.97
CA THR A 38 -13.07 -4.77 -19.42
C THR A 38 -13.70 -3.41 -19.17
N LEU A 39 -12.89 -2.35 -19.22
CA LEU A 39 -13.40 -0.98 -19.00
C LEU A 39 -14.45 -0.54 -20.02
N GLU A 40 -14.49 -1.20 -21.18
CA GLU A 40 -15.51 -0.99 -22.21
C GLU A 40 -16.88 -1.57 -21.83
N ASP A 41 -16.94 -2.46 -20.84
CA ASP A 41 -18.21 -2.96 -20.28
C ASP A 41 -18.82 -2.01 -19.25
N GLU A 42 -18.10 -0.95 -18.87
CA GLU A 42 -18.65 0.00 -17.93
C GLU A 42 -19.79 0.79 -18.58
N GLY A 43 -20.93 0.84 -17.91
CA GLY A 43 -22.10 1.51 -18.46
C GLY A 43 -23.42 1.06 -17.86
N CYS A 44 -24.50 1.68 -18.32
CA CYS A 44 -25.85 1.37 -17.87
C CYS A 44 -26.54 0.41 -18.84
N TYR A 45 -26.89 -0.76 -18.32
CA TYR A 45 -27.58 -1.82 -19.04
C TYR A 45 -29.07 -1.79 -18.72
N LYS A 46 -29.88 -1.95 -19.76
CA LYS A 46 -31.34 -2.01 -19.63
C LYS A 46 -31.82 -3.45 -19.78
N CYS A 47 -32.54 -3.93 -18.77
CA CYS A 47 -33.28 -5.18 -18.84
C CYS A 47 -34.69 -4.89 -19.37
N LEU A 48 -35.20 -5.74 -20.26
CA LEU A 48 -36.49 -5.57 -20.93
C LEU A 48 -37.30 -6.87 -20.85
N PHE A 49 -38.46 -6.79 -20.22
CA PHE A 49 -39.45 -7.87 -20.19
C PHE A 49 -40.60 -7.52 -21.13
N ASN A 50 -40.83 -8.38 -22.12
CA ASN A 50 -41.97 -8.25 -23.02
C ASN A 50 -43.14 -9.04 -22.45
N THR A 51 -44.25 -8.37 -22.16
CA THR A 51 -45.48 -8.98 -21.65
C THR A 51 -46.61 -8.80 -22.67
N PHE A 52 -47.27 -9.90 -23.03
CA PHE A 52 -48.41 -9.84 -23.95
C PHE A 52 -49.58 -9.10 -23.28
N GLY A 53 -50.22 -8.17 -23.99
CA GLY A 53 -51.32 -7.35 -23.47
C GLY A 53 -50.88 -6.11 -22.65
N SER A 54 -49.84 -6.23 -21.83
CA SER A 54 -49.39 -5.13 -20.94
C SER A 54 -48.16 -4.35 -21.45
N GLY A 55 -47.60 -4.74 -22.60
CA GLY A 55 -46.48 -4.03 -23.23
C GLY A 55 -45.11 -4.41 -22.67
N LYS A 56 -44.16 -3.47 -22.70
CA LYS A 56 -42.76 -3.70 -22.31
C LYS A 56 -42.46 -3.06 -20.97
N ILE A 57 -41.90 -3.84 -20.05
CA ILE A 57 -41.42 -3.38 -18.74
C ILE A 57 -39.90 -3.32 -18.79
N SER A 58 -39.29 -2.26 -18.24
CA SER A 58 -37.84 -2.08 -18.27
C SER A 58 -37.26 -1.71 -16.92
N GLY A 59 -36.09 -2.27 -16.61
CA GLY A 59 -35.23 -1.84 -15.49
C GLY A 59 -33.86 -1.42 -16.01
N THR A 60 -33.17 -0.53 -15.32
CA THR A 60 -31.81 -0.09 -15.69
C THR A 60 -30.86 -0.30 -14.52
N ALA A 61 -29.71 -0.90 -14.78
CA ALA A 61 -28.65 -1.13 -13.81
C ALA A 61 -27.32 -0.67 -14.42
N CYS A 62 -26.48 0.02 -13.63
CA CYS A 62 -25.20 0.52 -14.10
C CYS A 62 -24.06 -0.31 -13.51
N LEU A 63 -23.20 -0.82 -14.38
CA LEU A 63 -21.97 -1.51 -14.03
C LEU A 63 -20.85 -0.47 -13.94
N SER A 64 -20.20 -0.38 -12.78
CA SER A 64 -18.97 0.40 -12.59
C SER A 64 -17.83 -0.53 -12.19
N LEU A 65 -16.65 -0.29 -12.74
CA LEU A 65 -15.47 -1.13 -12.51
C LEU A 65 -14.41 -0.36 -11.72
N SER A 66 -13.87 -1.02 -10.69
CA SER A 66 -12.81 -0.50 -9.84
C SER A 66 -11.55 -1.36 -9.93
N VAL A 67 -10.39 -0.72 -9.82
CA VAL A 67 -9.09 -1.37 -9.72
C VAL A 67 -8.55 -1.08 -8.33
N GLN A 68 -8.21 -2.13 -7.58
CA GLN A 68 -7.64 -2.02 -6.24
C GLN A 68 -6.30 -1.28 -6.27
N PRO A 69 -5.98 -0.49 -5.24
CA PRO A 69 -4.77 0.31 -5.20
C PRO A 69 -3.52 -0.59 -5.11
N THR A 70 -2.58 -0.38 -6.03
CA THR A 70 -1.20 -0.87 -5.89
C THR A 70 -0.35 0.25 -5.30
N VAL A 71 0.17 0.03 -4.09
CA VAL A 71 0.90 1.06 -3.32
C VAL A 71 2.40 0.76 -3.33
N PHE A 72 3.19 1.79 -3.66
CA PHE A 72 4.65 1.78 -3.63
C PHE A 72 5.14 2.85 -2.68
N LEU A 73 6.06 2.47 -1.79
CA LEU A 73 6.70 3.38 -0.85
C LEU A 73 8.20 3.34 -1.07
N GLN A 74 8.80 4.51 -1.22
CA GLN A 74 10.24 4.68 -1.37
C GLN A 74 10.72 5.80 -0.45
N TYR A 75 11.91 5.65 0.11
CA TYR A 75 12.51 6.67 0.95
C TYR A 75 13.96 6.90 0.53
N LYS A 76 14.40 8.15 0.64
CA LYS A 76 15.76 8.53 0.30
C LYS A 76 16.28 9.57 1.29
N PHE A 77 17.39 9.22 1.95
CA PHE A 77 18.13 10.14 2.79
C PHE A 77 19.10 10.97 1.93
N PHE A 78 19.12 12.27 2.19
CA PHE A 78 20.03 13.23 1.60
C PHE A 78 20.69 14.03 2.71
N GLU A 79 21.84 13.57 3.19
CA GLU A 79 22.56 14.14 4.34
C GLU A 79 21.65 14.18 5.59
N ASP A 80 21.07 15.34 5.88
CA ASP A 80 20.15 15.59 6.98
C ASP A 80 18.69 15.79 6.55
N ARG A 81 18.37 15.60 5.26
CA ARG A 81 17.00 15.60 4.74
C ARG A 81 16.51 14.18 4.43
N LEU A 82 15.21 13.97 4.53
CA LEU A 82 14.55 12.72 4.16
C LEU A 82 13.39 13.02 3.23
N ASN A 83 13.41 12.42 2.04
CA ASN A 83 12.28 12.44 1.13
C ASN A 83 11.62 11.06 1.15
N ILE A 84 10.31 11.03 1.41
CA ILE A 84 9.51 9.81 1.38
C ILE A 84 8.47 9.96 0.27
N THR A 85 8.55 9.10 -0.73
CA THR A 85 7.63 9.07 -1.85
C THR A 85 6.66 7.92 -1.68
N CYS A 86 5.36 8.22 -1.64
CA CYS A 86 4.30 7.23 -1.66
C CYS A 86 3.51 7.37 -2.96
N SER A 87 3.42 6.30 -3.75
CA SER A 87 2.69 6.26 -5.00
C SER A 87 1.62 5.19 -4.94
N ALA A 88 0.38 5.52 -5.33
CA ALA A 88 -0.73 4.60 -5.38
C ALA A 88 -1.41 4.66 -6.74
N ASN A 89 -1.51 3.53 -7.45
CA ASN A 89 -2.26 3.42 -8.70
C ASN A 89 -3.57 2.67 -8.46
N ALA A 90 -4.71 3.30 -8.73
CA ALA A 90 -6.03 2.69 -8.51
C ALA A 90 -7.08 3.25 -9.47
N ARG A 91 -8.28 2.64 -9.45
CA ARG A 91 -9.48 3.20 -10.09
C ARG A 91 -10.70 3.02 -9.18
N PRO A 92 -11.45 4.08 -8.81
CA PRO A 92 -11.18 5.49 -9.07
C PRO A 92 -9.90 5.98 -8.37
N ALA A 93 -9.51 7.24 -8.60
CA ALA A 93 -8.31 7.83 -8.03
C ALA A 93 -8.30 7.69 -6.49
N PRO A 94 -7.20 7.18 -5.89
CA PRO A 94 -7.08 7.10 -4.45
C PRO A 94 -6.72 8.45 -3.83
N VAL A 95 -6.90 8.61 -2.52
CA VAL A 95 -6.44 9.79 -1.78
C VAL A 95 -5.27 9.38 -0.88
N ILE A 96 -4.14 10.09 -0.99
CA ILE A 96 -2.96 9.85 -0.16
C ILE A 96 -2.90 10.90 0.95
N SER A 97 -2.73 10.45 2.19
CA SER A 97 -2.48 11.29 3.35
C SER A 97 -1.31 10.75 4.17
N TRP A 98 -0.59 11.65 4.83
CA TRP A 98 0.54 11.28 5.69
C TRP A 98 0.14 11.38 7.15
N LYS A 99 0.50 10.36 7.94
CA LYS A 99 0.41 10.38 9.38
C LYS A 99 1.83 10.38 9.95
N VAL A 100 2.20 11.51 10.54
CA VAL A 100 3.53 11.81 11.09
C VAL A 100 3.36 12.61 12.39
N SER A 101 4.25 12.40 13.36
CA SER A 101 4.13 13.01 14.68
C SER A 101 4.46 14.52 14.72
N GLY A 102 5.30 15.01 13.80
CA GLY A 102 5.67 16.42 13.73
C GLY A 102 4.71 17.27 12.89
N SER A 103 4.75 18.58 13.11
CA SER A 103 3.95 19.58 12.38
C SER A 103 4.80 20.36 11.37
N GLY A 104 4.15 20.93 10.36
CA GLY A 104 4.81 21.83 9.39
C GLY A 104 5.71 21.14 8.35
N ILE A 105 5.48 19.85 8.08
CA ILE A 105 6.21 19.12 7.03
C ILE A 105 5.54 19.39 5.68
N GLU A 106 6.32 19.87 4.73
CA GLU A 106 5.87 20.14 3.37
C GLU A 106 5.65 18.82 2.62
N ASN A 107 4.51 18.71 1.93
CA ASN A 107 4.24 17.63 1.00
C ASN A 107 3.84 18.18 -0.38
N SER A 108 4.24 17.47 -1.42
CA SER A 108 3.79 17.73 -2.78
C SER A 108 3.05 16.51 -3.31
N THR A 109 1.92 16.73 -3.98
CA THR A 109 1.12 15.63 -4.55
C THR A 109 0.92 15.87 -6.04
N GLU A 110 1.21 14.84 -6.82
CA GLU A 110 1.05 14.80 -8.27
C GLU A 110 0.04 13.71 -8.65
N VAL A 111 -0.77 13.99 -9.66
CA VAL A 111 -1.80 13.07 -10.16
C VAL A 111 -1.55 12.83 -11.64
N LEU A 112 -1.47 11.56 -12.02
CA LEU A 112 -1.28 11.11 -13.39
C LEU A 112 -2.45 10.22 -13.81
N PHE A 113 -3.10 10.59 -14.90
CA PHE A 113 -4.16 9.80 -15.53
C PHE A 113 -3.56 8.89 -16.60
N HIS A 114 -3.86 7.61 -16.51
CA HIS A 114 -3.38 6.62 -17.48
C HIS A 114 -4.44 6.33 -18.55
N PRO A 115 -4.02 6.01 -19.79
CA PRO A 115 -4.95 5.68 -20.87
C PRO A 115 -5.73 4.38 -20.60
N ASN A 116 -5.22 3.51 -19.72
CA ASN A 116 -5.93 2.33 -19.24
C ASN A 116 -7.01 2.66 -18.18
N GLY A 117 -7.36 3.94 -17.97
CA GLY A 117 -8.39 4.39 -17.05
C GLY A 117 -8.03 4.37 -15.56
N THR A 118 -6.83 3.92 -15.17
CA THR A 118 -6.37 4.05 -13.78
C THR A 118 -5.78 5.43 -13.52
N THR A 119 -5.66 5.80 -12.25
CA THR A 119 -5.05 7.06 -11.82
C THR A 119 -3.97 6.76 -10.80
N SER A 120 -2.77 7.25 -11.08
CA SER A 120 -1.64 7.22 -10.15
C SER A 120 -1.57 8.53 -9.38
N VAL A 121 -1.63 8.45 -8.07
CA VAL A 121 -1.38 9.58 -7.17
C VAL A 121 -0.04 9.35 -6.50
N THR A 122 0.85 10.33 -6.58
CA THR A 122 2.18 10.27 -5.96
C THR A 122 2.33 11.45 -5.03
N SER A 123 2.55 11.18 -3.75
CA SER A 123 2.84 12.20 -2.75
C SER A 123 4.27 12.06 -2.26
N VAL A 124 4.98 13.18 -2.14
CA VAL A 124 6.34 13.25 -1.61
C VAL A 124 6.33 14.08 -0.34
N LEU A 125 6.73 13.45 0.77
CA LEU A 125 6.93 14.11 2.05
C LEU A 125 8.39 14.57 2.15
N GLN A 126 8.62 15.88 2.27
CA GLN A 126 9.94 16.47 2.33
C GLN A 126 10.27 16.87 3.78
N VAL A 127 11.13 16.10 4.42
CA VAL A 127 11.50 16.28 5.83
C VAL A 127 12.87 16.93 5.90
N LYS A 128 12.94 18.13 6.49
CA LYS A 128 14.18 18.93 6.58
C LYS A 128 15.10 18.48 7.72
N ASP A 129 14.53 18.05 8.84
CA ASP A 129 15.27 17.50 10.00
C ASP A 129 14.52 16.26 10.54
N PRO A 130 14.83 15.05 10.05
CA PRO A 130 14.16 13.83 10.43
C PRO A 130 14.29 13.48 11.92
N LYS A 131 15.34 13.97 12.60
CA LYS A 131 15.54 13.69 14.03
C LYS A 131 14.59 14.48 14.92
N ARG A 132 14.23 15.69 14.50
CA ARG A 132 13.35 16.59 15.26
C ARG A 132 11.91 16.59 14.77
N GLN A 133 11.70 16.45 13.46
CA GLN A 133 10.38 16.58 12.82
C GLN A 133 9.66 15.25 12.68
N VAL A 134 10.39 14.14 12.64
CA VAL A 134 9.79 12.82 12.45
C VAL A 134 10.01 12.00 13.71
N GLY A 135 8.96 11.27 14.11
CA GLY A 135 9.04 10.29 15.19
C GLY A 135 9.82 9.04 14.75
N LYS A 136 9.48 7.89 15.34
CA LYS A 136 10.10 6.60 14.96
C LYS A 136 9.68 6.13 13.56
N GLU A 137 8.50 6.54 13.12
CA GLU A 137 7.89 6.06 11.89
C GLU A 137 7.07 7.16 11.19
N VAL A 138 6.91 6.98 9.88
CA VAL A 138 6.01 7.75 9.02
C VAL A 138 5.05 6.78 8.34
N VAL A 139 3.77 7.11 8.34
CA VAL A 139 2.75 6.27 7.71
C VAL A 139 2.16 6.99 6.51
N CYS A 140 2.24 6.36 5.34
CA CYS A 140 1.44 6.73 4.18
C CYS A 140 0.08 6.02 4.28
N GLN A 141 -0.99 6.78 4.32
CA GLN A 141 -2.37 6.27 4.30
C GLN A 141 -2.97 6.50 2.92
N VAL A 142 -3.49 5.45 2.32
CA VAL A 142 -4.12 5.46 1.00
C VAL A 142 -5.60 5.10 1.20
N LEU A 143 -6.48 6.06 0.97
CA LEU A 143 -7.93 5.89 1.01
C LEU A 143 -8.45 5.59 -0.40
N HIS A 144 -9.14 4.45 -0.56
CA HIS A 144 -9.76 4.03 -1.81
C HIS A 144 -11.11 3.39 -1.54
N LEU A 145 -12.19 3.96 -2.11
CA LEU A 145 -13.57 3.46 -1.98
C LEU A 145 -14.01 3.20 -0.52
N GLY A 146 -13.57 4.07 0.41
CA GLY A 146 -13.89 3.95 1.83
C GLY A 146 -12.97 3.02 2.63
N ASN A 147 -12.04 2.31 1.98
CA ASN A 147 -11.05 1.47 2.64
C ASN A 147 -9.70 2.19 2.77
N VAL A 148 -9.03 2.04 3.90
CA VAL A 148 -7.74 2.69 4.18
C VAL A 148 -6.63 1.63 4.25
N THR A 149 -5.68 1.70 3.34
CA THR A 149 -4.42 0.94 3.41
C THR A 149 -3.32 1.82 3.97
N SER A 150 -2.63 1.34 5.02
CA SER A 150 -1.55 2.08 5.67
C SER A 150 -0.22 1.37 5.41
N VAL A 151 0.75 2.11 4.88
CA VAL A 151 2.12 1.63 4.66
C VAL A 151 3.07 2.43 5.54
N THR A 152 3.79 1.74 6.41
CA THR A 152 4.65 2.36 7.42
C THR A 152 6.12 2.28 7.01
N GLN A 153 6.84 3.38 7.17
CA GLN A 153 8.29 3.46 7.04
C GLN A 153 8.92 3.82 8.38
N THR A 154 9.86 3.01 8.85
CA THR A 154 10.67 3.35 10.02
C THR A 154 11.80 4.29 9.64
N VAL A 155 12.06 5.28 10.50
CA VAL A 155 13.07 6.33 10.30
C VAL A 155 14.18 6.17 11.36
N ASP A 156 14.71 4.96 11.50
CA ASP A 156 15.88 4.74 12.33
C ASP A 156 17.16 4.89 11.50
N LYS A 157 17.97 5.91 11.81
CA LYS A 157 19.40 5.86 11.52
C LYS A 157 19.93 4.79 12.46
N GLY A 158 20.10 3.55 11.98
CA GLY A 158 20.66 2.46 12.78
C GLY A 158 21.85 2.97 13.58
N PHE A 159 21.76 2.85 14.92
CA PHE A 159 22.82 3.26 15.83
C PHE A 159 24.00 2.31 15.60
N TRP A 160 24.86 2.64 14.64
CA TRP A 160 26.17 2.03 14.51
C TRP A 160 26.95 2.54 15.72
N PHE A 161 26.89 1.81 16.84
CA PHE A 161 27.90 1.94 17.87
C PHE A 161 29.23 1.98 17.12
N SER A 162 29.95 3.11 17.22
CA SER A 162 31.17 3.25 16.45
C SER A 162 32.06 2.07 16.87
N VAL A 163 32.38 1.20 15.92
CA VAL A 163 33.28 0.06 16.14
C VAL A 163 34.56 0.50 16.87
N PRO A 164 35.14 1.71 16.62
CA PRO A 164 36.21 2.27 17.44
C PRO A 164 35.86 2.43 18.93
N LEU A 165 34.65 2.85 19.29
CA LEU A 165 34.21 3.03 20.69
C LEU A 165 34.07 1.67 21.38
N LEU A 166 33.48 0.68 20.72
CA LEU A 166 33.42 -0.70 21.24
C LEU A 166 34.82 -1.29 21.46
N LEU A 167 35.72 -1.13 20.48
CA LEU A 167 37.11 -1.58 20.60
C LEU A 167 37.85 -0.85 21.72
N SER A 168 37.60 0.46 21.91
CA SER A 168 38.21 1.23 23.00
C SER A 168 37.76 0.72 24.37
N ILE A 169 36.48 0.39 24.53
CA ILE A 169 35.92 -0.14 25.78
C ILE A 169 36.52 -1.52 26.07
N VAL A 170 36.59 -2.39 25.07
CA VAL A 170 37.18 -3.74 25.23
C VAL A 170 38.66 -3.65 25.59
N SER A 171 39.41 -2.75 24.96
CA SER A 171 40.83 -2.53 25.28
C SER A 171 41.03 -2.07 26.72
N LEU A 172 40.18 -1.15 27.20
CA LEU A 172 40.24 -0.61 28.56
C LEU A 172 39.94 -1.69 29.61
N VAL A 173 38.96 -2.56 29.35
CA VAL A 173 38.64 -3.71 30.21
C VAL A 173 39.81 -4.69 30.29
N ILE A 174 40.44 -5.01 29.15
CA ILE A 174 41.62 -5.90 29.12
C ILE A 174 42.77 -5.29 29.94
N LEU A 175 43.01 -3.99 29.81
CA LEU A 175 44.07 -3.30 30.55
C LEU A 175 43.85 -3.36 32.06
N LEU A 176 42.60 -3.13 32.51
CA LEU A 176 42.23 -3.23 33.92
C LEU A 176 42.43 -4.64 34.47
N VAL A 177 42.07 -5.68 33.71
CA VAL A 177 42.30 -7.08 34.11
C VAL A 177 43.79 -7.37 34.24
N LEU A 178 44.62 -6.93 33.29
CA LEU A 178 46.08 -7.10 33.36
C LEU A 178 46.69 -6.38 34.57
N ILE A 179 46.26 -5.15 34.86
CA ILE A 179 46.69 -4.41 36.06
C ILE A 179 46.28 -5.15 37.33
N SER A 180 45.05 -5.67 37.38
CA SER A 180 44.53 -6.43 38.53
C SER A 180 45.38 -7.67 38.78
N ILE A 181 45.72 -8.40 37.71
CA ILE A 181 46.61 -9.56 37.74
C ILE A 181 47.98 -9.12 38.26
N LEU A 182 48.61 -8.09 37.67
CA LEU A 182 49.93 -7.62 38.10
C LEU A 182 49.97 -7.19 39.58
N LEU A 183 48.93 -6.50 40.06
CA LEU A 183 48.79 -6.14 41.47
C LEU A 183 48.64 -7.37 42.36
N TYR A 184 47.87 -8.37 41.93
CA TYR A 184 47.73 -9.64 42.63
C TYR A 184 49.09 -10.38 42.74
N TRP A 185 49.83 -10.51 41.63
CA TRP A 185 51.15 -11.14 41.63
C TRP A 185 52.18 -10.36 42.44
N LYS A 186 52.14 -9.02 42.40
CA LYS A 186 53.02 -8.17 43.21
C LYS A 186 52.72 -8.33 44.70
N ARG A 187 51.45 -8.40 45.09
CA ARG A 187 51.04 -8.63 46.49
C ARG A 187 51.47 -10.01 46.98
N ARG A 188 51.28 -11.05 46.15
CA ARG A 188 51.72 -12.42 46.46
C ARG A 188 53.24 -12.51 46.64
N ARG A 189 54.01 -11.89 45.73
CA ARG A 189 55.49 -11.85 45.82
C ARG A 189 56.00 -11.09 47.05
N ASN A 190 55.24 -10.10 47.53
CA ASN A 190 55.55 -9.41 48.77
C ASN A 190 55.22 -10.26 50.01
N GLN A 191 54.19 -11.12 49.95
CA GLN A 191 53.89 -12.09 51.03
C GLN A 191 54.92 -13.23 51.09
N ASP A 192 55.47 -13.67 49.95
CA ASP A 192 56.54 -14.69 49.91
C ASP A 192 57.93 -14.13 50.34
N ARG A 193 58.01 -12.83 50.68
CA ARG A 193 59.25 -12.11 51.05
C ARG A 193 59.31 -11.68 52.53
N GLU A 194 58.27 -11.92 53.31
CA GLU A 194 58.37 -11.84 54.78
C GLU A 194 58.65 -13.26 55.33
N PRO A 195 59.66 -13.44 56.21
CA PRO A 195 60.04 -14.73 56.78
C PRO A 195 59.05 -15.26 57.82
#